data_AF-A0A926A8P6-F1
#
_entry.id   AF-A0A926A8P6-F1
#
_cell.length_a   1.000
_cell.length_b   1.000
_cell.length_c   1.000
_cell.angle_alpha   90.00
_cell.angle_beta   90.00
_cell.angle_gamma   90.00
#
_symmetry.space_group_name_H-M   'P 1'
#
loop_
_entity.id
_entity.type
_entity.pdbx_description
1 polymer ?
#
loop_
_entity_poly.entity_id
_entity_poly.type
_entity_poly.pdbx_seq_one_letter_code
_entity_poly.pdbx_strand_id
1 'polypeptide(L)'
;MSTERSDAVFTLWCELTRTDPGTFGAPEFAAFRARPHVEALGDLPDAVLRDAGENVVRGRSLPLERWLGAVRAADQVRAGRTRAGQQY
;
A
#
# COMPACT_ATOMS: atom_id res chain seq x y z
N MET A 1 15.43 0.52 -2.92
CA MET A 1 14.05 0.45 -3.43
C MET A 1 14.03 1.01 -4.85
N SER A 2 13.53 0.27 -5.84
CA SER A 2 13.43 0.77 -7.22
C SER A 2 12.30 1.79 -7.35
N THR A 3 12.53 2.89 -8.06
CA THR A 3 11.52 3.95 -8.30
C THR A 3 10.19 3.40 -8.83
N GLU A 4 10.25 2.29 -9.57
CA GLU A 4 9.09 1.56 -10.11
C GLU A 4 8.15 1.00 -9.03
N ARG A 5 8.67 0.56 -7.87
CA ARG A 5 7.81 0.08 -6.77
C ARG A 5 7.06 1.23 -6.10
N SER A 6 7.72 2.37 -5.89
CA SER A 6 7.06 3.56 -5.34
C SER A 6 5.96 4.08 -6.28
N ASP A 7 6.18 3.97 -7.59
CA ASP A 7 5.20 4.34 -8.63
C ASP A 7 3.98 3.42 -8.63
N ALA A 8 4.20 2.11 -8.52
CA ALA A 8 3.12 1.14 -8.38
C ALA A 8 2.27 1.40 -7.11
N VAL A 9 2.90 1.70 -5.98
CA VAL A 9 2.20 2.04 -4.73
C VAL A 9 1.36 3.31 -4.88
N PHE A 10 1.89 4.34 -5.54
CA PHE A 10 1.17 5.58 -5.79
C PHE A 10 -0.04 5.37 -6.71
N THR A 11 0.16 4.63 -7.80
CA THR A 11 -0.91 4.27 -8.75
C THR A 11 -2.02 3.53 -8.04
N LEU A 12 -1.68 2.52 -7.23
CA LEU A 12 -2.65 1.76 -6.44
C LEU A 12 -3.39 2.63 -5.42
N TRP A 13 -2.70 3.56 -4.76
CA TRP A 13 -3.34 4.50 -3.84
C TRP A 13 -4.35 5.40 -4.56
N CYS A 14 -4.00 5.88 -5.76
CA CYS A 14 -4.89 6.66 -6.61
C CYS A 14 -6.14 5.86 -7.03
N GLU A 15 -5.96 4.60 -7.45
CA GLU A 15 -7.06 3.69 -7.77
C GLU A 15 -8.02 3.49 -6.59
N LEU A 16 -7.46 3.18 -5.40
CA LEU A 16 -8.25 2.94 -4.19
C LEU A 16 -9.04 4.16 -3.75
N THR A 17 -8.42 5.35 -3.81
CA THR A 17 -9.07 6.62 -3.45
C THR A 17 -9.97 7.18 -4.57
N ARG A 18 -9.99 6.54 -5.74
CA ARG A 18 -10.61 7.05 -6.97
C ARG A 18 -10.15 8.47 -7.29
N THR A 19 -8.87 8.72 -7.07
CA THR A 19 -8.21 9.98 -7.42
C THR A 19 -7.44 9.76 -8.71
N ASP A 20 -7.55 10.69 -9.65
CA ASP A 20 -6.80 10.59 -10.88
C ASP A 20 -5.32 10.96 -10.61
N PRO A 21 -4.34 10.10 -10.96
CA PRO A 21 -2.93 10.35 -10.71
C PRO A 21 -2.40 11.57 -11.50
N GLY A 22 -3.04 11.92 -12.63
CA GLY A 22 -2.71 13.10 -13.43
C GLY A 22 -3.08 14.43 -12.76
N THR A 23 -3.87 14.40 -11.68
CA THR A 23 -4.15 15.59 -10.85
C THR A 23 -2.97 16.01 -10.00
N PHE A 24 -2.02 15.09 -9.75
CA PHE A 24 -0.83 15.34 -8.96
C PHE A 24 0.35 15.68 -9.86
N GLY A 25 1.04 16.77 -9.56
CA GLY A 25 2.26 17.12 -10.26
C GLY A 25 3.43 16.21 -9.87
N ALA A 26 4.51 16.31 -10.65
CA ALA A 26 5.82 15.76 -10.29
C ALA A 26 6.28 16.11 -8.84
N PRO A 27 6.08 17.33 -8.30
CA PRO A 27 6.44 17.63 -6.91
C PRO A 27 5.61 16.86 -5.87
N GLU A 28 4.28 16.74 -6.05
CA GLU A 28 3.45 15.93 -5.14
C GLU A 28 3.86 14.46 -5.17
N PHE A 29 4.14 13.92 -6.35
CA PHE A 29 4.63 12.56 -6.50
C PHE A 29 5.97 12.36 -5.80
N ALA A 30 6.91 13.30 -5.96
CA ALA A 30 8.20 13.31 -5.26
C ALA A 30 8.03 13.39 -3.73
N ALA A 31 7.07 14.18 -3.26
CA ALA A 31 6.74 14.27 -1.85
C ALA A 31 6.10 13.00 -1.31
N PHE A 32 5.25 12.33 -2.10
CA PHE A 32 4.62 11.06 -1.73
C PHE A 32 5.68 9.96 -1.57
N ARG A 33 6.55 9.76 -2.57
CA ARG A 33 7.61 8.75 -2.52
C ARG A 33 8.65 9.00 -1.42
N ALA A 34 8.86 10.26 -1.03
CA ALA A 34 9.78 10.60 0.06
C ALA A 34 9.24 10.21 1.45
N ARG A 35 7.98 9.78 1.56
CA ARG A 35 7.40 9.37 2.84
C ARG A 35 7.93 7.99 3.23
N PRO A 36 8.40 7.80 4.47
CA PRO A 36 8.93 6.52 4.94
C PRO A 36 7.89 5.39 4.89
N HIS A 37 6.60 5.74 5.00
CA HIS A 37 5.50 4.79 4.87
C HIS A 37 5.41 4.19 3.47
N VAL A 38 5.72 4.96 2.42
CA VAL A 38 5.68 4.47 1.03
C VAL A 38 6.82 3.52 0.75
N GLU A 39 7.99 3.77 1.33
CA GLU A 39 9.11 2.82 1.29
C GLU A 39 8.73 1.48 1.91
N ALA A 40 8.11 1.51 3.09
CA ALA A 40 7.64 0.29 3.76
C ALA A 40 6.53 -0.44 2.99
N LEU A 41 5.67 0.28 2.26
CA LEU A 41 4.62 -0.33 1.45
C LEU A 41 5.19 -1.02 0.20
N GLY A 42 6.18 -0.44 -0.48
CA GLY A 42 6.66 -1.02 -1.73
C GLY A 42 7.56 -2.25 -1.58
N ASP A 43 7.93 -2.61 -0.34
CA ASP A 43 8.54 -3.92 -0.01
C ASP A 43 7.52 -5.08 -0.08
N LEU A 44 6.23 -4.74 -0.02
CA LEU A 44 5.15 -5.71 0.07
C LEU A 44 4.48 -5.92 -1.31
N PRO A 45 3.89 -7.11 -1.54
CA PRO A 45 3.26 -7.44 -2.81
C PRO A 45 1.95 -6.67 -3.02
N ASP A 46 1.67 -6.33 -4.28
CA ASP A 46 0.54 -5.47 -4.67
C ASP A 46 -0.82 -6.03 -4.24
N ALA A 47 -0.96 -7.36 -4.21
CA ALA A 47 -2.18 -8.02 -3.74
C ALA A 47 -2.48 -7.73 -2.26
N VAL A 48 -1.45 -7.68 -1.40
CA VAL A 48 -1.62 -7.38 0.04
C VAL A 48 -1.91 -5.90 0.23
N LEU A 49 -1.21 -5.04 -0.53
CA LEU A 49 -1.47 -3.60 -0.52
C LEU A 49 -2.90 -3.28 -0.92
N ARG A 50 -3.39 -3.92 -1.98
CA ARG A 50 -4.75 -3.73 -2.50
C ARG A 50 -5.79 -4.21 -1.49
N ASP A 51 -5.67 -5.45 -1.01
CA ASP A 51 -6.60 -6.03 -0.04
C ASP A 51 -6.72 -5.17 1.23
N ALA A 52 -5.58 -4.79 1.82
CA ALA A 52 -5.56 -3.94 3.00
C ALA A 52 -6.14 -2.54 2.71
N GLY A 53 -5.86 -2.00 1.52
CA GLY A 53 -6.36 -0.71 1.06
C GLY A 53 -7.88 -0.68 0.93
N GLU A 54 -8.47 -1.71 0.30
CA GLU A 54 -9.93 -1.85 0.14
C GLU A 54 -10.66 -1.95 1.48
N ASN A 55 -10.02 -2.50 2.50
CA ASN A 55 -10.60 -2.61 3.84
C ASN A 55 -10.62 -1.29 4.63
N VAL A 56 -9.61 -0.43 4.45
CA VAL A 56 -9.47 0.82 5.24
C VAL A 56 -9.83 2.09 4.49
N VAL A 57 -9.95 2.03 3.17
CA VAL A 57 -10.36 3.20 2.37
C VAL A 57 -11.75 3.66 2.78
N ARG A 58 -11.91 4.98 2.93
CA ARG A 58 -13.19 5.63 3.24
C ARG A 58 -13.47 6.70 2.19
N GLY A 59 -14.22 6.32 1.16
CA GLY A 59 -14.55 7.21 0.04
C GLY A 59 -13.29 7.57 -0.74
N ARG A 60 -12.88 8.84 -0.68
CA ARG A 60 -11.63 9.35 -1.31
C ARG A 60 -10.47 9.49 -0.33
N SER A 61 -10.64 9.08 0.93
CA SER A 61 -9.62 9.24 1.97
C SER A 61 -8.99 7.89 2.31
N LEU A 62 -7.67 7.81 2.15
CA LEU A 62 -6.85 6.68 2.56
C LEU A 62 -5.56 7.21 3.22
N PRO A 63 -5.55 7.37 4.55
CA PRO A 63 -4.36 7.79 5.28
C PRO A 63 -3.26 6.72 5.18
N LEU A 64 -2.04 7.11 4.82
CA LEU A 64 -0.93 6.17 4.64
C LEU A 64 -0.60 5.37 5.91
N GLU A 65 -0.70 5.99 7.08
CA GLU A 65 -0.48 5.33 8.37
C GLU A 65 -1.53 4.23 8.62
N ARG A 66 -2.79 4.50 8.28
CA ARG A 66 -3.89 3.52 8.38
C ARG A 66 -3.70 2.38 7.40
N TRP A 67 -3.30 2.72 6.17
CA TRP A 67 -3.03 1.72 5.14
C TRP A 67 -1.85 0.82 5.54
N LEU A 68 -0.74 1.39 6.02
CA LEU A 68 0.41 0.62 6.51
C LEU A 68 0.03 -0.29 7.70
N GLY A 69 -0.78 0.21 8.63
CA GLY A 69 -1.28 -0.59 9.75
C GLY A 69 -2.11 -1.79 9.29
N ALA A 70 -3.01 -1.59 8.32
CA ALA A 70 -3.81 -2.65 7.75
C ALA A 70 -2.97 -3.67 6.98
N VAL A 71 -2.00 -3.20 6.21
CA VAL A 71 -1.07 -4.04 5.46
C VAL A 71 -0.25 -4.92 6.40
N ARG A 72 0.28 -4.37 7.50
CA ARG A 72 1.00 -5.17 8.52
C ARG A 72 0.11 -6.19 9.22
N ALA A 73 -1.17 -5.90 9.40
CA ALA A 73 -2.13 -6.86 9.94
C ALA A 73 -2.41 -7.99 8.94
N ALA A 74 -2.64 -7.66 7.67
CA ALA A 74 -2.88 -8.63 6.60
C ALA A 74 -1.66 -9.54 6.37
N ASP A 75 -0.45 -8.98 6.40
CA ASP A 75 0.80 -9.73 6.28
C ASP A 75 0.99 -10.72 7.44
N GLN A 76 0.75 -10.29 8.68
CA GLN A 76 0.81 -11.18 9.85
C GLN A 76 -0.22 -12.32 9.79
N VAL A 77 -1.45 -12.03 9.33
CA VAL A 77 -2.47 -13.07 9.13
C VAL A 77 -2.03 -14.08 8.08
N ARG A 78 -1.41 -13.62 6.98
CA ARG A 78 -0.86 -14.50 5.95
C ARG A 78 0.29 -15.35 6.49
N ALA A 79 1.27 -14.75 7.17
CA ALA A 79 2.41 -15.44 7.75
C ALA A 79 1.98 -16.48 8.81
N GLY A 80 1.00 -16.15 9.65
CA GLY A 80 0.40 -17.08 10.60
C GLY A 80 -0.28 -18.28 9.93
N ARG A 81 -0.99 -18.04 8.81
CA ARG A 81 -1.62 -19.11 8.02
C ARG A 81 -0.58 -20.01 7.33
N THR A 82 0.55 -19.46 6.88
CA THR A 82 1.63 -20.24 6.26
C THR A 82 2.31 -21.16 7.29
N ARG A 83 2.48 -20.72 8.54
CA ARG A 83 3.01 -21.59 9.61
C ARG A 83 2.06 -22.73 9.99
N ALA A 84 0.76 -22.48 10.02
CA ALA A 84 -0.23 -23.51 10.38
C ALA A 84 -0.35 -24.63 9.33
N GLY A 85 0.02 -24.37 8.07
CA GLY A 85 -0.02 -25.36 6.98
C GLY A 85 1.27 -26.18 6.81
N GLN A 86 2.34 -25.88 7.56
CA GLN A 86 3.65 -26.53 7.41
C GLN A 86 3.95 -27.58 8.48
N GLN A 87 2.92 -28.05 9.19
CA GLN A 87 3.01 -29.13 10.17
C GLN A 87 2.14 -30.32 9.74
N TYR A 88 2.38 -30.93 8.58
CA TYR A 88 1.85 -32.26 8.24
C TYR A 88 2.79 -32.98 7.29
#